data_AF-A0A2V9YJ89-F1
#
_entry.id   AF-A0A2V9YJ89-F1
#
_cell.length_a   1.000
_cell.length_b   1.000
_cell.length_c   1.000
_cell.angle_alpha   90.00
_cell.angle_beta   90.00
_cell.angle_gamma   90.00
#
_symmetry.space_group_name_H-M   'P 1'
#
loop_
_entity.id
_entity.type
_entity.pdbx_description
1 polymer ?
#
loop_
_entity_poly.entity_id
_entity_poly.type
_entity_poly.pdbx_seq_one_letter_code
_entity_poly.pdbx_strand_id
1 'polypeptide(L)'
;MQILYTSQEQVEVYRFNLPVAVLVPLIALFLQGFIPLRFPFFAMFDLPLLVVIFFAVARRSQVAGLITGALIGLLQDSLTHQPIGIYGIAKTVVGYGASSLGVRIDVENVGARFLGTVFFYLVHEVIYFVVARGMVSLSVQWSWAHEFVAAVANAGVAVVLFAVLDRLKQRA
;
A
#
# COMPACT_ATOMS: atom_id res chain seq x y z
N MET A 1 5.86 -44.02 -9.42
CA MET A 1 5.96 -42.59 -9.78
C MET A 1 5.72 -41.79 -8.50
N GLN A 2 6.79 -41.37 -7.83
CA GLN A 2 6.70 -40.63 -6.57
C GLN A 2 6.36 -39.18 -6.87
N ILE A 3 5.14 -38.79 -6.53
CA ILE A 3 4.73 -37.39 -6.56
C ILE A 3 5.39 -36.76 -5.34
N LEU A 4 6.47 -36.01 -5.54
CA LEU A 4 7.03 -35.14 -4.50
C LEU A 4 5.95 -34.09 -4.18
N TYR A 5 5.19 -34.33 -3.13
CA TYR A 5 4.54 -33.27 -2.38
C TYR A 5 5.66 -32.45 -1.75
N THR A 6 6.23 -31.52 -2.51
CA THR A 6 6.93 -30.40 -1.90
C THR A 6 5.89 -29.71 -1.04
N SER A 7 6.04 -29.89 0.28
CA SER A 7 5.33 -29.16 1.30
C SER A 7 5.29 -27.71 0.86
N GLN A 8 4.09 -27.25 0.50
CA GLN A 8 3.75 -25.84 0.60
C GLN A 8 4.16 -25.49 2.02
N GLU A 9 5.31 -24.82 2.17
CA GLU A 9 5.65 -24.15 3.41
C GLU A 9 4.35 -23.58 3.94
N GLN A 10 4.03 -23.91 5.18
CA GLN A 10 2.99 -23.26 5.92
C GLN A 10 3.35 -21.77 5.91
N VAL A 11 2.95 -21.07 4.85
CA VAL A 11 2.98 -19.62 4.75
C VAL A 11 1.99 -19.25 5.82
N GLU A 12 2.52 -18.93 7.00
CA GLU A 12 1.78 -18.49 8.16
C GLU A 12 1.07 -17.21 7.75
N VAL A 13 -0.13 -17.37 7.17
CA VAL A 13 -0.97 -16.27 6.72
C VAL A 13 -1.50 -15.66 8.00
N TYR A 14 -0.94 -14.53 8.42
CA TYR A 14 -1.56 -13.72 9.47
C TYR A 14 -3.02 -13.45 9.07
N ARG A 15 -3.96 -14.11 9.74
CA ARG A 15 -5.39 -13.92 9.52
C ARG A 15 -5.79 -12.69 10.28
N PHE A 16 -5.99 -11.59 9.57
CA PHE A 16 -6.70 -10.45 10.14
C PHE A 16 -8.16 -10.82 10.34
N ASN A 17 -8.72 -10.41 11.47
CA ASN A 17 -10.15 -10.50 11.66
C ASN A 17 -10.82 -9.72 10.51
N LEU A 18 -11.81 -10.31 9.84
CA LEU A 18 -12.48 -9.74 8.66
C LEU A 18 -12.90 -8.26 8.87
N PRO A 19 -13.36 -7.83 10.07
CA PRO A 19 -13.68 -6.42 10.31
C PRO A 19 -12.47 -5.50 10.19
N VAL A 20 -11.29 -5.89 10.66
CA VAL A 20 -10.06 -5.07 10.59
C VAL A 20 -9.61 -4.92 9.13
N ALA A 21 -9.71 -5.99 8.35
CA ALA A 21 -9.35 -6.00 6.94
C ALA A 21 -10.21 -5.05 6.08
N VAL A 22 -11.41 -4.71 6.53
CA VAL A 22 -12.35 -3.82 5.82
C VAL A 22 -12.37 -2.42 6.44
N LEU A 23 -12.46 -2.32 7.76
CA LEU A 23 -12.56 -1.04 8.46
C LEU A 23 -11.28 -0.21 8.33
N VAL A 24 -10.09 -0.82 8.42
CA VAL A 24 -8.83 -0.07 8.33
C VAL A 24 -8.69 0.62 6.97
N PRO A 25 -8.86 -0.06 5.82
CA PRO A 25 -8.87 0.61 4.52
C PRO A 25 -9.95 1.68 4.37
N LEU A 26 -11.17 1.41 4.84
CA LEU A 26 -12.27 2.38 4.75
C LEU A 26 -11.97 3.65 5.55
N ILE A 27 -11.43 3.51 6.76
CA ILE A 27 -11.00 4.64 7.58
C ILE A 27 -9.88 5.40 6.87
N ALA A 28 -8.88 4.70 6.32
CA ALA A 28 -7.79 5.35 5.61
C ALA A 28 -8.29 6.14 4.38
N LEU A 29 -9.20 5.57 3.59
CA LEU A 29 -9.84 6.24 2.46
C LEU A 29 -10.66 7.46 2.90
N PHE A 30 -11.44 7.32 3.98
CA PHE A 30 -12.24 8.41 4.52
C PHE A 30 -11.35 9.56 5.01
N LEU A 31 -10.31 9.26 5.80
CA LEU A 31 -9.36 10.26 6.29
C LEU A 31 -8.60 10.91 5.13
N GLN A 32 -8.18 10.14 4.12
CA GLN A 32 -7.52 10.67 2.94
C GLN A 32 -8.43 11.56 2.09
N GLY A 33 -9.71 11.23 1.97
CA GLY A 33 -10.67 12.06 1.25
C GLY A 33 -11.03 13.34 2.01
N PHE A 34 -11.08 13.28 3.35
CA PHE A 34 -11.62 14.37 4.18
C PHE A 34 -10.55 15.32 4.73
N ILE A 35 -9.41 14.81 5.23
CA ILE A 35 -8.38 15.65 5.87
C ILE A 35 -7.76 16.66 4.89
N PRO A 36 -7.35 16.28 3.66
CA PRO A 36 -6.74 17.21 2.72
C PRO A 36 -7.66 18.34 2.28
N LEU A 37 -8.99 18.16 2.32
CA LEU A 37 -9.97 19.23 2.04
C LEU A 37 -9.86 20.38 3.04
N ARG A 38 -9.47 20.10 4.29
CA ARG A 38 -9.32 21.11 5.34
C ARG A 38 -7.87 21.54 5.54
N PHE A 39 -6.94 20.62 5.35
CA PHE A 39 -5.51 20.81 5.53
C PHE A 39 -4.74 20.30 4.30
N PRO A 40 -4.52 21.15 3.27
CA PRO A 40 -3.91 20.72 2.00
C PRO A 40 -2.53 20.07 2.15
N PHE A 41 -1.81 20.39 3.22
CA PHE A 41 -0.54 19.75 3.56
C PHE A 41 -0.65 18.22 3.67
N PHE A 42 -1.79 17.69 4.12
CA PHE A 42 -1.98 16.25 4.24
C PHE A 42 -2.14 15.52 2.90
N ALA A 43 -2.33 16.24 1.78
CA ALA A 43 -2.35 15.64 0.45
C ALA A 43 -1.01 14.99 0.07
N MET A 44 0.09 15.39 0.72
CA MET A 44 1.42 14.79 0.52
C MET A 44 1.53 13.37 1.10
N PHE A 45 0.61 12.97 1.98
CA PHE A 45 0.57 11.63 2.55
C PHE A 45 -0.46 10.77 1.82
N ASP A 46 -0.15 9.49 1.60
CA ASP A 46 -1.09 8.52 1.02
C ASP A 46 -1.39 7.43 2.04
N LEU A 47 -2.33 7.70 2.95
CA LEU A 47 -2.73 6.72 3.99
C LEU A 47 -3.26 5.41 3.38
N PRO A 48 -4.09 5.41 2.32
CA PRO A 48 -4.53 4.19 1.66
C PRO A 48 -3.36 3.33 1.14
N LEU A 49 -2.33 3.94 0.56
CA LEU A 49 -1.13 3.24 0.11
C LEU A 49 -0.38 2.59 1.28
N LEU A 50 -0.23 3.30 2.40
CA LEU A 50 0.42 2.72 3.59
C LEU A 50 -0.34 1.50 4.10
N VAL A 51 -1.68 1.56 4.11
CA VAL A 51 -2.53 0.43 4.47
C VAL A 51 -2.38 -0.74 3.50
N VAL A 52 -2.29 -0.48 2.19
CA VAL A 52 -2.01 -1.52 1.17
C VAL A 52 -0.67 -2.20 1.45
N ILE A 53 0.40 -1.43 1.67
CA ILE A 53 1.73 -1.96 1.97
C ILE A 53 1.69 -2.83 3.23
N PHE A 54 1.05 -2.36 4.29
CA PHE A 54 0.93 -3.10 5.55
C PHE A 54 0.24 -4.45 5.35
N PHE A 55 -0.95 -4.47 4.74
CA PHE A 55 -1.70 -5.71 4.55
C PHE A 55 -1.01 -6.66 3.60
N ALA A 56 -0.38 -6.14 2.54
CA ALA A 56 0.38 -6.95 1.59
C ALA A 56 1.55 -7.66 2.27
N VAL A 57 2.39 -6.90 2.98
CA VAL A 57 3.55 -7.43 3.72
C VAL A 57 3.10 -8.41 4.82
N ALA A 58 2.04 -8.09 5.55
CA ALA A 58 1.56 -8.92 6.65
C ALA A 58 0.94 -10.24 6.19
N ARG A 59 0.17 -10.24 5.09
CA ARG A 59 -0.50 -11.46 4.60
C ARG A 59 0.43 -12.38 3.82
N ARG A 60 1.56 -11.88 3.31
CA ARG A 60 2.54 -12.63 2.49
C ARG A 60 1.91 -13.41 1.32
N SER A 61 0.74 -12.97 0.86
CA SER A 61 0.00 -13.57 -0.25
C SER A 61 -0.10 -12.55 -1.38
N GLN A 62 0.54 -12.87 -2.50
CA GLN A 62 0.59 -12.03 -3.69
C GLN A 62 -0.80 -11.72 -4.23
N VAL A 63 -1.66 -12.75 -4.32
CA VAL A 63 -3.04 -12.61 -4.81
C VAL A 63 -3.85 -11.72 -3.88
N ALA A 64 -3.76 -11.91 -2.56
CA ALA A 64 -4.48 -11.09 -1.60
C ALA A 64 -4.00 -9.62 -1.61
N GLY A 65 -2.69 -9.39 -1.73
CA GLY A 65 -2.10 -8.06 -1.82
C GLY A 65 -2.53 -7.33 -3.10
N LEU A 66 -2.51 -8.03 -4.23
CA LEU A 66 -2.98 -7.54 -5.52
C LEU A 66 -4.45 -7.10 -5.45
N ILE A 67 -5.34 -8.00 -4.98
CA ILE A 67 -6.78 -7.71 -4.86
C ILE A 67 -7.02 -6.55 -3.89
N THR A 68 -6.35 -6.53 -2.75
CA THR A 68 -6.50 -5.47 -1.75
C THR A 68 -6.05 -4.12 -2.32
N GLY A 69 -4.91 -4.10 -3.03
CA GLY A 69 -4.41 -2.91 -3.72
C GLY A 69 -5.37 -2.39 -4.79
N ALA A 70 -5.90 -3.29 -5.62
CA ALA A 70 -6.87 -2.96 -6.65
C ALA A 70 -8.15 -2.36 -6.07
N LEU A 71 -8.74 -3.02 -5.07
CA LEU A 71 -9.98 -2.55 -4.45
C LEU A 71 -9.79 -1.20 -3.78
N ILE A 72 -8.74 -1.03 -2.97
CA ILE A 72 -8.47 0.24 -2.29
C ILE A 72 -8.20 1.35 -3.30
N GLY A 73 -7.41 1.09 -4.34
CA GLY A 73 -7.10 2.08 -5.36
C GLY A 73 -8.32 2.51 -6.17
N LEU A 74 -9.17 1.57 -6.60
CA LEU A 74 -10.40 1.88 -7.32
C LEU A 74 -11.41 2.65 -6.46
N LEU A 75 -11.51 2.30 -5.17
CA LEU A 75 -12.33 3.06 -4.21
C LEU A 75 -11.76 4.46 -3.96
N GLN A 76 -10.44 4.62 -3.97
CA GLN A 76 -9.82 5.94 -3.85
C GLN A 76 -10.14 6.79 -5.09
N ASP A 77 -9.95 6.24 -6.29
CA ASP A 77 -10.23 6.95 -7.54
C ASP A 77 -11.70 7.42 -7.60
N SER A 78 -12.64 6.60 -7.14
CA SER A 78 -14.08 6.96 -7.15
C SER A 78 -14.43 8.07 -6.16
N LEU A 79 -13.64 8.25 -5.09
CA LEU A 79 -13.85 9.27 -4.07
C LEU A 79 -13.12 10.59 -4.38
N THR A 80 -12.00 10.56 -5.10
CA THR A 80 -11.11 11.73 -5.26
C THR A 80 -11.40 12.60 -6.48
N HIS A 81 -12.51 12.39 -7.20
CA HIS A 81 -12.84 13.08 -8.47
C HIS A 81 -11.74 12.92 -9.56
N GLN A 82 -10.84 11.95 -9.38
CA GLN A 82 -9.82 11.61 -10.37
C GLN A 82 -10.36 10.59 -11.38
N PRO A 83 -9.72 10.44 -12.55
CA PRO A 83 -10.08 9.40 -13.49
C PRO A 83 -9.96 8.01 -12.85
N ILE A 84 -11.00 7.19 -13.02
CA ILE A 84 -11.07 5.87 -12.43
C ILE A 84 -9.96 4.97 -12.98
N GLY A 85 -9.20 4.32 -12.08
CA GLY A 85 -8.24 3.29 -12.41
C GLY A 85 -6.77 3.69 -12.24
N ILE A 86 -6.43 4.96 -12.04
CA ILE A 86 -5.03 5.39 -11.90
C ILE A 86 -4.45 4.88 -10.57
N TYR A 87 -5.08 5.20 -9.43
CA TYR A 87 -4.67 4.62 -8.16
C TYR A 87 -4.92 3.12 -8.11
N GLY A 88 -5.99 2.64 -8.76
CA GLY A 88 -6.27 1.21 -8.93
C GLY A 88 -5.05 0.44 -9.46
N ILE A 89 -4.51 0.83 -10.62
CA ILE A 89 -3.36 0.16 -11.23
C ILE A 89 -2.12 0.29 -10.35
N ALA A 90 -1.81 1.50 -9.88
CA ALA A 90 -0.60 1.74 -9.11
C ALA A 90 -0.58 0.96 -7.78
N LYS A 91 -1.69 0.95 -7.03
CA LYS A 91 -1.80 0.22 -5.75
C LYS A 91 -1.89 -1.30 -5.95
N THR A 92 -2.39 -1.77 -7.09
CA THR A 92 -2.36 -3.20 -7.46
C THR A 92 -0.93 -3.70 -7.57
N VAL A 93 -0.07 -2.98 -8.30
CA VAL A 93 1.34 -3.36 -8.47
C VAL A 93 2.09 -3.29 -7.15
N VAL A 94 1.89 -2.23 -6.38
CA VAL A 94 2.50 -2.09 -5.05
C VAL A 94 2.03 -3.21 -4.12
N GLY A 95 0.74 -3.53 -4.09
CA GLY A 95 0.20 -4.61 -3.27
C GLY A 95 0.80 -5.98 -3.63
N TYR A 96 0.95 -6.28 -4.92
CA TYR A 96 1.63 -7.49 -5.37
C TYR A 96 3.12 -7.51 -4.97
N GLY A 97 3.83 -6.40 -5.23
CA GLY A 97 5.26 -6.28 -4.94
C GLY A 97 5.56 -6.36 -3.45
N ALA A 98 4.77 -5.68 -2.63
CA ALA A 98 4.87 -5.68 -1.17
C ALA A 98 4.62 -7.07 -0.57
N SER A 99 3.61 -7.81 -1.06
CA SER A 99 3.40 -9.20 -0.66
C SER A 99 4.56 -10.11 -1.07
N SER A 100 5.19 -9.85 -2.23
CA SER A 100 6.31 -10.65 -2.75
C SER A 100 7.59 -10.42 -1.95
N LEU A 101 7.89 -9.17 -1.60
CA LEU A 101 9.07 -8.81 -0.81
C LEU A 101 8.87 -9.06 0.69
N GLY A 102 7.64 -9.04 1.20
CA GLY A 102 7.32 -9.30 2.61
C GLY A 102 7.68 -10.71 3.11
N VAL A 103 7.97 -11.65 2.20
CA VAL A 103 8.52 -12.98 2.53
C VAL A 103 10.03 -12.92 2.81
N ARG A 104 10.73 -11.96 2.21
CA ARG A 104 12.21 -11.87 2.22
C ARG A 104 12.76 -10.76 3.13
N ILE A 105 11.92 -9.79 3.46
CA ILE A 105 12.28 -8.64 4.29
C ILE A 105 11.92 -8.94 5.75
N ASP A 106 12.79 -8.56 6.69
CA ASP A 106 12.48 -8.56 8.11
C ASP A 106 11.40 -7.51 8.39
N VAL A 107 10.16 -7.97 8.44
CA VAL A 107 8.97 -7.15 8.65
C VAL A 107 8.84 -6.67 10.09
N GLU A 108 9.74 -7.01 11.01
CA GLU A 108 9.73 -6.53 12.39
C GLU A 108 10.73 -5.38 12.60
N ASN A 109 11.77 -5.33 11.78
CA ASN A 109 12.77 -4.27 11.81
C ASN A 109 12.18 -2.93 11.32
N VAL A 110 12.26 -1.91 12.18
CA VAL A 110 11.78 -0.54 11.90
C VAL A 110 12.46 0.07 10.68
N GLY A 111 13.78 -0.12 10.53
CA GLY A 111 14.54 0.38 9.40
C GLY A 111 14.15 -0.30 8.09
N ALA A 112 13.89 -1.60 8.11
CA ALA A 112 13.42 -2.34 6.94
C ALA A 112 12.02 -1.89 6.49
N ARG A 113 11.10 -1.66 7.43
CA ARG A 113 9.77 -1.09 7.15
C ARG A 113 9.87 0.31 6.56
N PHE A 114 10.74 1.15 7.13
CA PHE A 114 10.96 2.50 6.65
C PHE A 114 11.47 2.49 5.20
N LEU A 115 12.57 1.79 4.94
CA LEU A 115 13.16 1.69 3.60
C LEU A 115 12.22 1.04 2.59
N GLY A 116 11.52 -0.02 3.00
CA GLY A 116 10.52 -0.68 2.17
C GLY A 116 9.38 0.27 1.79
N THR A 117 8.90 1.09 2.73
CA THR A 117 7.86 2.08 2.46
C THR A 117 8.35 3.17 1.51
N VAL A 118 9.56 3.71 1.71
CA VAL A 118 10.16 4.67 0.77
C VAL A 118 10.19 4.09 -0.64
N PHE A 119 10.70 2.86 -0.77
CA PHE A 119 10.78 2.18 -2.07
C PHE A 119 9.40 2.00 -2.71
N PHE A 120 8.41 1.46 -1.97
CA PHE A 120 7.08 1.23 -2.53
C PHE A 120 6.31 2.52 -2.83
N TYR A 121 6.54 3.59 -2.07
CA TYR A 121 6.01 4.91 -2.39
C TYR A 121 6.59 5.44 -3.71
N LEU A 122 7.91 5.36 -3.91
CA LEU A 122 8.51 5.80 -5.17
C LEU A 122 8.03 4.96 -6.37
N VAL A 123 7.89 3.64 -6.19
CA VAL A 123 7.29 2.76 -7.21
C VAL A 123 5.84 3.16 -7.50
N HIS A 124 5.06 3.48 -6.46
CA HIS A 124 3.69 3.97 -6.61
C HIS A 124 3.64 5.22 -7.48
N GLU A 125 4.44 6.23 -7.16
CA GLU A 125 4.47 7.51 -7.86
C GLU A 125 4.92 7.39 -9.31
N VAL A 126 5.93 6.57 -9.58
CA VAL A 126 6.38 6.30 -10.96
C VAL A 126 5.26 5.65 -11.77
N ILE A 127 4.54 4.67 -11.20
CA ILE A 127 3.43 4.01 -11.90
C ILE A 127 2.27 4.98 -12.08
N TYR A 128 1.91 5.73 -11.04
CA TYR A 128 0.87 6.76 -11.11
C TYR A 128 1.18 7.75 -12.23
N PHE A 129 2.42 8.27 -12.30
CA PHE A 129 2.84 9.20 -13.34
C PHE A 129 2.77 8.59 -14.75
N VAL A 130 3.28 7.36 -14.93
CA VAL A 130 3.25 6.67 -16.24
C VAL A 130 1.82 6.42 -16.69
N VAL A 131 0.92 6.01 -15.79
CA VAL A 131 -0.50 5.76 -16.11
C VAL A 131 -1.23 7.06 -16.38
N ALA A 132 -1.09 8.06 -15.51
CA ALA A 132 -1.76 9.34 -15.63
C ALA A 132 -1.35 10.08 -16.92
N ARG A 133 -0.06 10.10 -17.24
CA ARG A 133 0.47 10.77 -18.43
C ARG A 133 0.30 9.93 -19.69
N GLY A 134 0.57 8.63 -19.62
CA GLY A 134 0.59 7.74 -20.79
C GLY A 134 -0.78 7.26 -21.23
N MET A 135 -1.67 6.95 -20.29
CA MET A 135 -3.01 6.41 -20.60
C MET A 135 -4.09 7.49 -20.60
N VAL A 136 -3.98 8.48 -19.72
CA VAL A 136 -5.04 9.49 -19.50
C VAL A 136 -4.66 10.88 -20.03
N SER A 137 -3.42 11.06 -20.49
CA SER A 137 -2.91 12.34 -21.00
C SER A 137 -3.05 13.52 -20.02
N LEU A 138 -3.01 13.25 -18.71
CA LEU A 138 -3.03 14.28 -17.68
C LEU A 138 -1.70 15.04 -17.64
N SER A 139 -1.79 16.37 -17.47
CA SER A 139 -0.62 17.22 -17.22
C SER A 139 -0.20 17.14 -15.76
N VAL A 140 0.54 16.09 -15.40
CA VAL A 140 1.11 15.92 -14.06
C VAL A 140 2.47 16.62 -13.99
N GLN A 141 2.63 17.56 -13.05
CA GLN A 141 3.93 18.16 -12.77
C GLN A 141 4.75 17.20 -11.91
N TRP A 142 5.91 16.79 -12.42
CA TRP A 142 6.77 15.80 -11.75
C TRP A 142 8.00 16.47 -11.15
N SER A 143 8.28 16.21 -9.88
CA SER A 143 9.47 16.70 -9.19
C SER A 143 10.09 15.61 -8.33
N TRP A 144 11.22 15.08 -8.76
CA TRP A 144 11.95 14.03 -8.02
C TRP A 144 12.29 14.42 -6.57
N ALA A 145 12.63 15.70 -6.34
CA ALA A 145 12.91 16.19 -5.00
C ALA A 145 11.65 16.17 -4.12
N HIS A 146 10.50 16.57 -4.67
CA HIS A 146 9.24 16.52 -3.94
C HIS A 146 8.83 15.09 -3.63
N GLU A 147 8.87 14.20 -4.62
CA GLU A 147 8.49 12.79 -4.44
C GLU A 147 9.39 12.07 -3.44
N PHE A 148 10.70 12.36 -3.44
CA PHE A 148 11.61 11.75 -2.49
C PHE A 148 11.34 12.24 -1.06
N VAL A 149 11.10 13.53 -0.86
CA VAL A 149 10.72 14.08 0.45
C VAL A 149 9.38 13.51 0.91
N ALA A 150 8.41 13.37 0.00
CA ALA A 150 7.11 12.74 0.29
C ALA A 150 7.28 11.28 0.67
N ALA A 151 8.12 10.52 -0.03
CA ALA A 151 8.42 9.13 0.30
C ALA A 151 9.00 8.97 1.71
N VAL A 152 9.96 9.82 2.07
CA VAL A 152 10.57 9.84 3.41
C VAL A 152 9.55 10.22 4.48
N ALA A 153 8.71 11.23 4.23
CA ALA A 153 7.66 11.65 5.14
C ALA A 153 6.61 10.54 5.34
N ASN A 154 6.14 9.92 4.26
CA ASN A 154 5.22 8.80 4.29
C ASN A 154 5.81 7.60 5.03
N ALA A 155 7.09 7.30 4.83
CA ALA A 155 7.77 6.24 5.57
C ALA A 155 7.84 6.52 7.08
N GLY A 156 8.05 7.78 7.47
CA GLY A 156 7.96 8.20 8.88
C GLY A 156 6.59 7.93 9.48
N VAL A 157 5.52 8.31 8.78
CA VAL A 157 4.13 8.02 9.20
C VAL A 157 3.86 6.53 9.22
N ALA A 158 4.37 5.78 8.24
CA ALA A 158 4.18 4.35 8.12
C ALA A 158 4.76 3.57 9.30
N VAL A 159 5.93 3.97 9.82
CA VAL A 159 6.51 3.34 11.03
C VAL A 159 5.53 3.41 12.20
N VAL A 160 4.94 4.57 12.44
CA VAL A 160 3.97 4.79 13.52
C VAL A 160 2.68 4.01 13.23
N LEU A 161 2.13 4.13 12.01
CA LEU A 161 0.91 3.45 11.60
C LEU A 161 1.05 1.93 11.71
N PHE A 162 2.16 1.37 11.24
CA PHE A 162 2.42 -0.08 11.26
C PHE A 162 2.56 -0.57 12.70
N ALA A 163 3.20 0.19 13.59
CA ALA A 163 3.26 -0.15 15.01
C ALA A 163 1.87 -0.17 15.67
N VAL A 164 0.95 0.72 15.28
CA VAL A 164 -0.44 0.72 15.75
C VAL A 164 -1.19 -0.49 15.20
N LEU A 165 -1.10 -0.73 13.89
CA LEU A 165 -1.79 -1.83 13.22
C LEU A 165 -1.25 -3.20 13.64
N ASP A 166 0.02 -3.30 14.03
CA ASP A 166 0.59 -4.52 14.60
C ASP A 166 -0.11 -4.97 15.87
N ARG A 167 -0.65 -4.04 16.68
CA ARG A 167 -1.43 -4.38 17.88
C ARG A 167 -2.76 -5.06 17.54
N LEU A 168 -3.24 -4.90 16.31
CA LEU A 168 -4.47 -5.51 15.81
C LEU A 168 -4.21 -6.89 15.18
N LYS A 169 -2.94 -7.29 15.02
CA LYS A 169 -2.59 -8.62 14.52
C LYS A 169 -2.90 -9.66 15.58
N GLN A 170 -3.66 -10.68 15.21
CA GLN A 170 -3.75 -11.92 15.96
C GLN A 170 -2.72 -12.87 15.36
N ARG A 171 -1.82 -13.42 16.19
CA ARG A 171 -0.93 -14.52 15.78
C ARG A 171 -1.82 -15.74 15.56
N ALA A 172 -1.78 -16.30 14.35
CA ALA A 172 -2.53 -17.51 14.01
C ALA A 172 -1.81 -18.74 14.55
#